data_AF-A0A521FM06-F1
#
_entry.id   AF-A0A521FM06-F1
#
_cell.length_a   1.000
_cell.length_b   1.000
_cell.length_c   1.000
_cell.angle_alpha   90.00
_cell.angle_beta   90.00
_cell.angle_gamma   90.00
#
_symmetry.space_group_name_H-M   'P 1'
#
loop_
_entity.id
_entity.type
_entity.pdbx_description
1 polymer ?
#
loop_
_entity_poly.entity_id
_entity_poly.type
_entity_poly.pdbx_seq_one_letter_code
_entity_poly.pdbx_strand_id
1 'polypeptide(L)'
;MNSKTAGAVRKLKDGDGRFLWSDGLAAGEPARLMGYRVLIAEDMPDIASGADAIAFGDFGAGYTVAERPDLRILRDPFSAKPHVLFYATKRVGGDVSDFAAIKLLRFAIA
;
A
#
# COMPACT_ATOMS: atom_id res chain seq x y z
N MET A 1 -2.11 -2.01 4.03
CA MET A 1 -3.52 -1.66 4.36
C MET A 1 -3.72 -0.18 4.05
N ASN A 2 -4.94 0.30 3.84
CA ASN A 2 -5.21 1.73 3.65
C ASN A 2 -5.47 2.47 4.99
N SER A 3 -5.57 3.79 4.95
CA SER A 3 -5.77 4.64 6.14
C SER A 3 -7.04 4.31 6.93
N LYS A 4 -8.15 4.00 6.25
CA LYS A 4 -9.44 3.67 6.88
C LYS A 4 -9.38 2.34 7.63
N THR A 5 -8.76 1.33 7.01
CA THR A 5 -8.47 0.04 7.64
C THR A 5 -7.54 0.20 8.82
N ALA A 6 -6.48 1.00 8.70
CA ALA A 6 -5.61 1.34 9.82
C ALA A 6 -6.37 2.03 10.96
N GLY A 7 -7.29 2.94 10.65
CA GLY A 7 -8.16 3.58 11.63
C GLY A 7 -9.07 2.59 12.36
N ALA A 8 -9.54 1.53 11.70
CA ALA A 8 -10.29 0.46 12.33
C ALA A 8 -9.39 -0.39 13.26
N VAL A 9 -8.19 -0.75 12.81
CA VAL A 9 -7.21 -1.51 13.61
C VAL A 9 -6.79 -0.71 14.86
N ARG A 10 -6.61 0.61 14.75
CA ARG A 10 -6.30 1.49 15.90
C ARG A 10 -7.39 1.52 16.97
N LYS A 11 -8.63 1.19 16.62
CA LYS A 11 -9.76 1.16 17.58
C LYS A 11 -9.82 -0.15 18.37
N LEU A 12 -9.03 -1.15 18.00
CA LEU A 12 -9.02 -2.45 18.70
C LEU A 12 -8.41 -2.29 20.09
N LYS A 13 -9.06 -2.91 21.07
CA LYS A 13 -8.71 -2.87 22.49
C LYS A 13 -8.63 -4.28 23.08
N ASP A 14 -7.85 -4.43 24.13
CA ASP A 14 -7.85 -5.63 24.96
C ASP A 14 -9.05 -5.66 25.93
N GLY A 15 -9.17 -6.73 26.73
CA GLY A 15 -10.22 -6.87 27.74
C GLY A 15 -10.19 -5.81 28.84
N ASP A 16 -9.04 -5.14 29.02
CA ASP A 16 -8.86 -4.05 29.99
C ASP A 16 -9.10 -2.66 29.37
N GLY A 17 -9.52 -2.60 28.10
CA GLY A 17 -9.81 -1.37 27.38
C GLY A 17 -8.60 -0.62 26.83
N ARG A 18 -7.39 -1.20 26.89
CA ARG A 18 -6.15 -0.62 26.35
C ARG A 18 -6.06 -0.88 24.85
N PHE A 19 -5.61 0.10 24.09
CA PHE A 19 -5.45 -0.03 22.64
C PHE A 19 -4.34 -1.01 22.28
N LEU A 20 -4.61 -1.92 21.33
CA LEU A 20 -3.62 -2.89 20.83
C LEU A 20 -2.53 -2.25 19.97
N TRP A 21 -2.84 -1.10 19.37
CA TRP A 21 -1.93 -0.33 18.55
C TRP A 21 -1.90 1.11 19.05
N SER A 22 -0.79 1.49 19.68
CA SER A 22 -0.54 2.85 20.14
C SER A 22 0.36 3.62 19.16
N ASP A 23 0.20 4.93 19.13
CA ASP A 23 0.93 5.79 18.20
C ASP A 23 2.42 5.88 18.58
N GLY A 24 3.29 5.73 17.58
CA GLY A 24 4.74 5.92 17.71
C GLY A 24 5.15 7.38 17.81
N LEU A 25 4.20 8.32 17.72
CA LEU A 25 4.46 9.77 17.79
C LEU A 25 5.18 10.20 19.08
N ALA A 26 4.97 9.47 20.19
CA ALA A 26 5.70 9.70 21.44
C ALA A 26 7.17 9.21 21.40
N ALA A 27 7.52 8.34 20.45
CA ALA A 27 8.80 7.64 20.37
C ALA A 27 9.66 8.02 19.15
N GLY A 28 9.16 8.87 18.24
CA GLY A 28 9.88 9.22 17.00
C GLY A 28 10.12 8.04 16.06
N GLU A 29 9.43 6.92 16.29
CA GLU A 29 9.59 5.69 15.51
C GLU A 29 8.40 5.46 14.56
N PRO A 30 8.63 4.80 13.40
CA PRO A 30 7.55 4.40 12.51
C PRO A 30 6.50 3.57 13.26
N ALA A 31 5.22 3.77 12.95
CA ALA A 31 4.15 3.02 13.58
C ALA A 31 4.35 1.51 13.39
N ARG A 32 4.51 0.79 14.51
CA ARG A 32 4.66 -0.66 14.53
C ARG A 32 3.36 -1.31 15.01
N LEU A 33 2.97 -2.39 14.36
CA LEU A 33 1.87 -3.25 14.77
C LEU A 33 2.43 -4.66 14.98
N MET A 34 2.28 -5.20 16.19
CA MET A 34 2.83 -6.51 16.57
C MET A 34 4.35 -6.64 16.28
N GLY A 35 5.10 -5.55 16.45
CA GLY A 35 6.54 -5.50 16.20
C GLY A 35 6.98 -5.25 14.74
N TYR A 36 6.05 -5.29 13.79
CA TYR A 36 6.32 -5.08 12.36
C TYR A 36 5.95 -3.66 11.90
N ARG A 37 6.65 -3.17 10.87
CA ARG A 37 6.35 -1.88 10.24
C ARG A 37 5.01 -1.94 9.52
N VAL A 38 4.24 -0.84 9.60
CA VAL A 38 3.00 -0.67 8.85
C VAL A 38 3.23 0.27 7.68
N LEU A 39 2.91 -0.18 6.47
CA LEU A 39 2.80 0.66 5.28
C LEU A 39 1.33 1.01 5.02
N ILE A 40 1.05 2.31 4.93
CA ILE A 40 -0.25 2.82 4.51
C ILE A 40 -0.23 2.98 2.99
N ALA A 41 -1.03 2.18 2.30
CA ALA A 41 -1.20 2.20 0.86
C ALA A 41 -2.69 2.34 0.55
N GLU A 42 -3.11 3.53 0.09
CA GLU A 42 -4.53 3.87 -0.13
C GLU A 42 -5.18 3.05 -1.25
N ASP A 43 -4.38 2.52 -2.17
CA ASP A 43 -4.86 1.65 -3.25
C ASP A 43 -5.29 0.24 -2.76
N MET A 44 -5.00 -0.11 -1.50
CA MET A 44 -5.54 -1.33 -0.88
C MET A 44 -7.04 -1.18 -0.64
N PRO A 45 -7.84 -2.25 -0.83
CA PRO A 45 -9.29 -2.18 -0.60
C PRO A 45 -9.62 -1.91 0.87
N ASP A 46 -10.74 -1.23 1.08
CA ASP A 46 -11.38 -1.10 2.40
C ASP A 46 -11.83 -2.45 2.97
N ILE A 47 -12.05 -2.50 4.28
CA ILE A 47 -12.73 -3.63 4.93
C ILE A 47 -14.15 -3.78 4.36
N ALA A 48 -14.40 -4.88 3.67
CA ALA A 48 -15.70 -5.29 3.14
C ALA A 48 -15.78 -6.82 3.07
N SER A 49 -16.99 -7.37 2.89
CA SER A 49 -17.19 -8.82 2.75
C SER A 49 -16.40 -9.37 1.56
N GLY A 50 -15.53 -10.35 1.82
CA GLY A 50 -14.67 -10.99 0.83
C GLY A 50 -13.43 -10.18 0.42
N ALA A 51 -13.21 -9.00 0.99
CA ALA A 51 -12.07 -8.15 0.65
C ALA A 51 -10.79 -8.56 1.40
N ASP A 52 -9.66 -8.47 0.71
CA ASP A 52 -8.31 -8.66 1.26
C ASP A 52 -7.72 -7.32 1.72
N ALA A 53 -8.31 -6.72 2.76
CA ALA A 53 -7.99 -5.35 3.17
C ALA A 53 -6.62 -5.19 3.86
N ILE A 54 -6.05 -6.29 4.36
CA ILE A 54 -4.73 -6.30 5.00
C ILE A 54 -3.85 -7.36 4.33
N ALA A 55 -2.66 -6.94 3.91
CA ALA A 55 -1.58 -7.80 3.44
C ALA A 55 -0.41 -7.72 4.43
N PHE A 56 0.21 -8.85 4.72
CA PHE A 56 1.36 -8.98 5.61
C PHE A 56 2.37 -9.95 5.02
N GLY A 57 3.64 -9.60 5.05
CA GLY A 57 4.69 -10.43 4.47
C GLY A 57 5.99 -9.69 4.22
N ASP A 58 6.97 -10.43 3.73
CA ASP A 58 8.20 -9.86 3.20
C ASP A 58 8.00 -9.50 1.72
N PHE A 59 7.66 -8.24 1.46
CA PHE A 59 7.49 -7.75 0.08
C PHE A 59 8.81 -7.61 -0.68
N GLY A 60 9.95 -7.55 0.00
CA GLY A 60 11.26 -7.50 -0.64
C GLY A 60 11.62 -8.82 -1.33
N ALA A 61 11.23 -9.94 -0.71
CA ALA A 61 11.29 -11.26 -1.34
C ALA A 61 10.05 -11.57 -2.20
N GLY A 62 8.87 -11.10 -1.77
CA GLY A 62 7.59 -11.49 -2.32
C GLY A 62 7.19 -10.79 -3.62
N TYR A 63 7.64 -9.56 -3.88
CA TYR A 63 7.20 -8.78 -5.03
C TYR A 63 8.36 -8.09 -5.75
N THR A 64 8.53 -8.37 -7.04
CA THR A 64 9.61 -7.76 -7.83
C THR A 64 9.05 -6.69 -8.74
N VAL A 65 9.56 -5.46 -8.57
CA VAL A 65 9.29 -4.35 -9.48
C VAL A 65 10.40 -4.28 -10.53
N ALA A 66 10.03 -4.40 -11.80
CA ALA A 66 10.91 -4.19 -12.94
C ALA A 66 10.65 -2.79 -13.52
N GLU A 67 11.62 -1.89 -13.42
CA GLU A 67 11.48 -0.54 -13.96
C GLU A 67 12.58 -0.15 -14.94
N ARG A 68 12.21 0.72 -15.88
CA ARG A 68 13.17 1.50 -16.66
C ARG A 68 13.27 2.89 -16.00
N PRO A 69 14.46 3.34 -15.55
CA PRO A 69 14.57 4.55 -14.73
C PRO A 69 14.18 5.85 -15.44
N ASP A 70 14.28 5.93 -16.78
CA ASP A 70 14.01 7.15 -17.54
C ASP A 70 12.50 7.46 -17.65
N LEU A 71 12.14 8.66 -17.21
CA LEU A 71 10.88 9.32 -17.58
C LEU A 71 11.08 10.07 -18.89
N ARG A 72 10.23 9.83 -19.88
CA ARG A 72 10.27 10.51 -21.18
C ARG A 72 9.16 11.52 -21.28
N ILE A 73 9.48 12.76 -21.65
CA ILE A 73 8.52 13.84 -21.85
C ILE A 73 8.64 14.34 -23.29
N LEU A 74 7.53 14.30 -24.02
CA LEU A 74 7.39 14.88 -25.35
C LEU A 74 6.44 16.08 -25.26
N ARG A 75 6.89 17.23 -25.78
CA ARG A 75 6.04 18.41 -25.96
C ARG A 75 5.59 18.46 -27.42
N ASP A 76 4.28 18.48 -27.64
CA ASP A 76 3.67 18.49 -28.97
C ASP A 76 2.83 19.76 -29.17
N PRO A 77 3.40 20.78 -29.85
CA PRO A 77 2.66 21.98 -30.24
C PRO A 77 1.90 21.84 -31.57
N PHE A 78 1.90 20.65 -32.19
CA PHE A 78 1.45 20.46 -33.56
C PHE A 78 0.07 19.81 -33.65
N SER A 79 -0.22 18.80 -32.82
CA SER A 79 -1.45 18.00 -32.97
C SER A 79 -2.75 18.75 -32.62
N ALA A 80 -2.72 19.69 -31.67
CA ALA A 80 -3.94 20.38 -31.21
C ALA A 80 -3.71 21.87 -30.95
N LYS A 81 -3.60 22.67 -32.01
CA LYS A 81 -3.44 24.13 -31.92
C LYS A 81 -4.70 24.77 -31.26
N PRO A 82 -4.57 25.77 -30.36
CA PRO A 82 -3.38 26.51 -29.95
C PRO A 82 -2.66 25.93 -28.71
N HIS A 83 -2.95 24.68 -28.32
CA HIS A 83 -2.40 24.05 -27.12
C HIS A 83 -1.06 23.35 -27.38
N VAL A 84 -0.26 23.22 -26.32
CA VAL A 84 0.92 22.34 -26.30
C VAL A 84 0.57 21.12 -25.44
N LEU A 85 0.55 19.95 -26.07
CA LEU A 85 0.29 18.70 -25.36
C LEU A 85 1.59 18.18 -24.75
N PHE A 86 1.55 17.84 -23.46
CA PHE A 86 2.65 17.19 -22.77
C PHE A 86 2.35 15.70 -22.65
N TYR A 87 3.13 14.89 -23.35
CA TYR A 87 3.04 13.44 -23.30
C TYR A 87 4.20 12.89 -22.48
N ALA A 88 3.91 12.49 -21.25
CA ALA A 88 4.88 11.90 -20.33
C ALA A 88 4.68 10.37 -20.26
N THR A 89 5.75 9.60 -20.41
CA THR A 89 5.72 8.13 -20.33
C THR A 89 6.84 7.61 -19.43
N LYS A 90 6.49 6.66 -18.56
CA LYS A 90 7.43 5.82 -17.79
C LYS A 90 7.03 4.36 -17.99
N ARG A 91 8.01 3.46 -18.05
CA ARG A 91 7.77 2.02 -18.16
C ARG A 91 8.13 1.33 -16.85
N VAL A 92 7.13 0.73 -16.23
CA VAL A 92 7.24 -0.05 -14.99
C VAL A 92 6.33 -1.27 -15.11
N GLY A 93 6.74 -2.38 -14.50
CA GLY A 93 5.93 -3.57 -14.31
C GLY A 93 6.37 -4.29 -13.05
N GLY A 94 5.66 -5.35 -12.68
CA GLY A 94 6.02 -6.16 -11.53
C GLY A 94 4.99 -7.24 -11.27
N ASP A 95 5.41 -8.27 -10.54
CA ASP A 95 4.55 -9.36 -10.10
C ASP A 95 5.13 -10.05 -8.85
N VAL A 96 4.34 -10.94 -8.26
CA VAL A 96 4.70 -11.78 -7.13
C VAL A 96 5.81 -12.74 -7.56
N SER A 97 6.93 -12.72 -6.83
CA SER A 97 8.10 -13.57 -7.06
C SER A 97 8.13 -14.78 -6.12
N ASP A 98 7.68 -14.59 -4.86
CA ASP A 98 7.52 -15.67 -3.89
C ASP A 98 6.10 -15.65 -3.29
N PHE A 99 5.30 -16.65 -3.64
CA PHE A 99 3.93 -16.83 -3.14
C PHE A 99 3.86 -17.21 -1.65
N ALA A 100 4.96 -17.69 -1.07
CA ALA A 100 5.01 -17.97 0.36
C ALA A 100 5.19 -16.70 1.19
N ALA A 101 5.83 -15.66 0.62
CA ALA A 101 6.28 -14.48 1.34
C ALA A 101 5.16 -13.51 1.74
N ILE A 102 4.03 -13.50 1.03
CA ILE A 102 2.90 -12.58 1.28
C ILE A 102 1.66 -13.37 1.69
N LYS A 103 1.00 -12.92 2.76
CA LYS A 103 -0.27 -13.43 3.26
C LYS A 103 -1.31 -12.32 3.28
N LEU A 104 -2.55 -12.70 3.01
CA LEU A 104 -3.70 -11.80 2.94
C LEU A 104 -4.68 -12.15 4.07
N LEU A 105 -5.24 -11.12 4.70
CA LEU A 105 -6.37 -11.25 5.61
C LEU A 105 -7.66 -10.96 4.85
N ARG A 106 -8.38 -12.03 4.54
CA ARG A 106 -9.68 -11.96 3.90
C ARG A 106 -10.78 -11.77 4.94
N PHE A 107 -11.62 -10.75 4.75
CA PHE A 107 -12.77 -10.49 5.61
C PHE A 107 -13.99 -11.28 5.13
N ALA A 108 -13.99 -12.59 5.38
CA ALA A 108 -15.09 -13.50 5.07
C ALA A 108 -15.30 -14.54 6.18
N ILE A 109 -16.43 -15.22 6.13
CA ILE A 109 -16.69 -16.40 6.97
C ILE A 109 -15.96 -17.60 6.36
N ALA A 110 -15.54 -18.53 7.22
CA ALA A 110 -14.92 -19.79 6.81
C ALA A 110 -15.88 -20.70 6.01
#